data_AF-A0A7J5LAX6-F1
#
_entry.id   AF-A0A7J5LAX6-F1
#
_cell.length_a   1.000
_cell.length_b   1.000
_cell.length_c   1.000
_cell.angle_alpha   90.00
_cell.angle_beta   90.00
_cell.angle_gamma   90.00
#
_symmetry.space_group_name_H-M   'P 1'
#
loop_
_entity.id
_entity.type
_entity.pdbx_description
1 polymer ?
#
loop_
_entity_poly.entity_id
_entity_poly.type
_entity_poly.pdbx_seq_one_letter_code
_entity_poly.pdbx_strand_id
1 'polypeptide(L)' 'NPLEIQSYIPARKAVEISLLDILEATGEHLNCNRPITEQFYAQYGRAAQKLGIINQIARIYLKEITLTDL' A
#
# COMPACT_ATOMS: atom_id res chain seq x y z
N ASN A 1 -4.57 23.38 33.78
CA ASN A 1 -4.80 22.02 33.26
C ASN A 1 -4.17 21.93 31.88
N PRO A 2 -2.99 21.29 31.77
CA PRO A 2 -2.39 21.07 30.45
C PRO A 2 -3.39 20.23 29.65
N LEU A 3 -3.70 20.71 28.45
CA LEU A 3 -4.57 20.06 27.48
C LEU A 3 -4.16 18.59 27.38
N GLU A 4 -5.06 17.68 27.77
CA GLU A 4 -4.87 16.25 27.54
C GLU A 4 -4.56 16.07 26.06
N ILE A 5 -3.30 15.75 25.75
CA ILE A 5 -2.91 15.35 24.42
C ILE A 5 -3.65 14.03 24.19
N GLN A 6 -4.73 14.10 23.42
CA GLN A 6 -5.41 12.90 22.95
C GLN A 6 -4.44 12.18 22.01
N SER A 7 -3.71 11.22 22.56
CA SER A 7 -2.84 10.35 21.78
C SER A 7 -3.67 9.53 20.80
N TYR A 8 -3.20 9.41 19.57
CA TYR A 8 -3.81 8.51 18.61
C TYR A 8 -3.65 7.06 19.07
N ILE A 9 -4.71 6.28 18.90
CA ILE A 9 -4.68 4.82 19.06
C ILE A 9 -4.92 4.16 17.70
N PRO A 10 -4.23 3.05 17.37
CA PRO A 10 -4.51 2.31 16.15
C PRO A 10 -5.96 1.83 16.12
N ALA A 11 -6.65 2.04 14.99
CA ALA A 11 -8.02 1.57 14.80
C ALA A 11 -8.12 0.03 14.61
N ARG A 12 -6.98 -0.62 14.39
CA ARG A 12 -6.82 -2.06 14.11
C ARG A 12 -5.59 -2.58 14.85
N LYS A 13 -5.50 -3.89 15.05
CA LYS A 13 -4.31 -4.49 15.69
C LYS A 13 -3.10 -4.36 14.78
N ALA A 14 -1.90 -4.26 15.36
CA ALA A 14 -0.65 -4.16 14.60
C ALA A 14 -0.47 -5.30 13.57
N VAL A 15 -0.83 -6.53 13.94
CA VAL A 15 -0.80 -7.72 13.07
C VAL A 15 -1.80 -7.66 11.89
N GLU A 16 -2.78 -6.77 11.94
CA GLU A 16 -3.77 -6.60 10.87
C GLU A 16 -3.35 -5.48 9.90
N ILE A 17 -2.46 -4.58 10.32
CA ILE A 17 -2.03 -3.43 9.52
C ILE A 17 -0.83 -3.88 8.69
N SER A 18 -1.01 -3.98 7.37
CA SER A 18 0.07 -4.35 6.46
C SER A 18 0.93 -3.15 6.06
N LEU A 19 2.16 -3.40 5.63
CA LEU A 19 3.03 -2.37 5.03
C LEU A 19 2.35 -1.71 3.83
N LEU A 20 1.60 -2.48 3.02
CA LEU A 20 0.78 -1.91 1.94
C LEU A 20 -0.23 -0.87 2.46
N ASP A 21 -0.92 -1.13 3.58
CA ASP A 21 -1.91 -0.20 4.14
C ASP A 21 -1.25 1.13 4.55
N ILE A 22 -0.03 1.04 5.10
CA ILE A 22 0.75 2.22 5.50
C ILE A 22 1.16 3.02 4.26
N LEU A 23 1.75 2.38 3.26
CA LEU A 23 2.21 3.05 2.04
C LEU A 23 1.07 3.71 1.25
N GLU A 24 -0.11 3.07 1.21
CA GLU A 24 -1.30 3.65 0.58
C GLU A 24 -1.83 4.86 1.37
N ALA A 25 -1.85 4.78 2.70
CA ALA A 25 -2.34 5.86 3.58
C ALA A 25 -1.42 7.07 3.64
N THR A 26 -0.10 6.88 3.55
CA THR A 26 0.89 7.97 3.57
C THR A 26 1.15 8.58 2.19
N GLY A 27 0.68 7.94 1.11
CA GLY A 27 0.93 8.40 -0.26
C GLY A 27 2.38 8.20 -0.72
N GLU A 28 3.14 7.34 -0.04
CA GLU A 28 4.53 7.02 -0.36
C GLU A 28 4.70 6.48 -1.79
N HIS A 29 5.83 6.82 -2.41
CA HIS A 29 6.10 6.68 -3.86
C HIS A 29 6.47 5.26 -4.31
N LEU A 30 5.91 4.23 -3.69
CA LEU A 30 6.04 2.90 -4.24
C LEU A 30 5.09 2.78 -5.44
N ASN A 31 5.59 2.96 -6.67
CA ASN A 31 4.78 2.87 -7.91
C ASN A 31 3.95 1.59 -8.05
N CYS A 32 4.24 0.58 -7.23
CA CYS A 32 3.56 -0.70 -7.18
C CYS A 32 2.53 -0.85 -6.03
N ASN A 33 2.12 0.23 -5.35
CA ASN A 33 1.04 0.16 -4.35
C ASN A 33 -0.33 0.57 -4.91
N ARG A 34 -0.41 1.05 -6.17
CA ARG A 34 -1.66 1.43 -6.84
C ARG A 34 -1.98 0.50 -8.00
N PRO A 35 -3.25 0.19 -8.28
CA PRO A 35 -3.62 -0.60 -9.45
C PRO A 35 -3.24 0.13 -10.75
N ILE A 36 -2.86 -0.64 -11.77
CA ILE A 36 -2.62 -0.09 -13.11
C ILE A 36 -3.98 0.28 -13.72
N THR A 37 -4.08 1.49 -14.28
CA THR A 37 -5.31 2.00 -14.87
C THR A 37 -5.54 1.49 -16.29
N GLU A 38 -6.80 1.42 -16.72
CA GLU A 38 -7.16 1.04 -18.10
C GLU A 38 -6.51 1.95 -19.16
N GLN A 39 -6.37 3.25 -18.86
CA GLN A 39 -5.66 4.18 -19.73
C GLN A 39 -4.21 3.77 -19.96
N PHE A 40 -3.54 3.30 -18.91
CA PHE A 40 -2.16 2.80 -19.01
C PHE A 40 -2.10 1.52 -19.85
N TYR A 41 -3.09 0.63 -19.73
CA TYR A 41 -3.24 -0.53 -20.60
C TYR A 41 -3.44 -0.15 -22.07
N ALA A 42 -4.31 0.81 -22.35
CA ALA A 42 -4.57 1.29 -23.70
C ALA A 42 -3.31 1.94 -24.33
N GLN A 43 -2.53 2.66 -23.52
CA GLN A 43 -1.35 3.39 -23.98
C GLN A 43 -0.13 2.49 -24.23
N TYR A 44 0.10 1.49 -23.38
CA TYR A 44 1.35 0.71 -23.38
C TYR A 44 1.16 -0.79 -23.68
N GLY A 45 -0.08 -1.25 -23.88
CA GLY A 45 -0.42 -2.60 -24.32
C GLY A 45 0.28 -3.71 -23.51
N ARG A 46 1.13 -4.49 -24.19
CA ARG A 46 1.87 -5.62 -23.57
C ARG A 46 2.79 -5.19 -22.42
N ALA A 47 3.35 -3.99 -22.46
CA ALA A 47 4.20 -3.50 -21.38
C ALA A 47 3.36 -3.23 -20.12
N ALA A 48 2.18 -2.62 -20.27
CA ALA A 48 1.23 -2.43 -19.18
C ALA A 48 0.76 -3.76 -18.56
N GLN A 49 0.57 -4.80 -19.37
CA GLN A 49 0.25 -6.13 -18.87
C GLN A 49 1.34 -6.71 -17.98
N LYS A 50 2.61 -6.66 -18.42
CA LYS A 50 3.74 -7.15 -17.63
C LYS A 50 3.91 -6.34 -16.35
N LEU A 51 3.82 -5.02 -16.45
CA LEU A 51 3.87 -4.14 -15.29
C LEU A 51 2.70 -4.40 -14.32
N GLY A 52 1.52 -4.75 -14.82
CA GLY A 52 0.35 -5.07 -14.00
C GLY A 52 0.56 -6.34 -13.17
N ILE A 53 1.20 -7.35 -13.76
CA ILE A 53 1.58 -8.58 -13.05
C ILE A 53 2.62 -8.27 -11.97
N ILE A 54 3.68 -7.54 -12.30
CA ILE A 54 4.72 -7.15 -11.33
C ILE A 54 4.12 -6.34 -10.18
N ASN A 55 3.26 -5.37 -10.52
CA ASN A 55 2.53 -4.56 -9.55
C ASN A 55 1.69 -5.43 -8.62
N GLN A 56 0.90 -6.36 -9.18
CA GLN A 56 0.07 -7.25 -8.37
C GLN A 56 0.89 -8.14 -7.43
N ILE A 57 2.01 -8.69 -7.91
CA ILE A 57 2.92 -9.50 -7.09
C ILE A 57 3.50 -8.67 -5.95
N ALA A 58 3.98 -7.46 -6.23
CA ALA A 58 4.49 -6.55 -5.20
C ALA A 58 3.44 -6.22 -4.15
N ARG A 59 2.19 -5.93 -4.55
CA ARG A 59 1.08 -5.66 -3.62
C ARG A 59 0.78 -6.85 -2.71
N ILE A 60 0.82 -8.07 -3.24
CA ILE A 60 0.62 -9.29 -2.43
C ILE A 60 1.70 -9.39 -1.36
N TYR A 61 2.99 -9.29 -1.74
CA TYR A 61 4.09 -9.35 -0.76
C TYR A 61 4.00 -8.25 0.31
N LEU A 62 3.68 -7.01 -0.09
CA LEU A 62 3.52 -5.89 0.86
C LEU A 62 2.29 -6.03 1.76
N LYS A 63 1.29 -6.81 1.35
CA LYS A 63 0.12 -7.13 2.16
C LYS A 63 0.44 -8.15 3.25
N GLU A 64 1.42 -9.02 3.00
CA GLU A 64 1.85 -10.06 3.95
C GLU A 64 2.80 -9.53 5.04
N ILE A 65 3.55 -8.46 4.77
CA ILE A 65 4.38 -7.78 5.78
C ILE A 65 3.46 -6.94 6.66
N THR A 66 3.44 -7.19 7.96
CA THR A 66 2.60 -6.49 8.94
C THR A 66 3.42 -5.55 9.81
N LEU A 67 2.76 -4.66 10.56
CA LEU A 67 3.44 -3.74 11.48
C LEU A 67 4.26 -4.48 12.55
N THR A 68 3.93 -5.74 12.86
CA THR A 68 4.71 -6.55 13.80
C THR A 68 6.01 -7.10 13.22
N ASP A 69 6.17 -7.07 11.90
CA ASP A 69 7.38 -7.51 11.19
C ASP A 69 8.41 -6.38 10.98
N LEU A 70 8.06 -5.13 11.35
CA LEU A 70 8.85 -3.91 11.21
C LEU A 70 9.59 -3.56 12.51
#